data_AF-A0A2D3R9F9-F1
#
_entry.id   AF-A0A2D3R9F9-F1
#
_cell.length_a   1.000
_cell.length_b   1.000
_cell.length_c   1.000
_cell.angle_alpha   90.00
_cell.angle_beta   90.00
_cell.angle_gamma   90.00
#
_symmetry.space_group_name_H-M   'P 1'
#
loop_
_entity.id
_entity.type
_entity.pdbx_description
1 polymer ?
#
loop_
_entity_poly.entity_id
_entity_poly.type
_entity_poly.pdbx_seq_one_letter_code
_entity_poly.pdbx_strand_id
1 'polypeptide(L)'
;MMDLAMRNEFETWVETGRPPLDEQPVLGIAALMTTAAFVDPVAQVPIFDAIAAATLASNDGAQRAAQITEALPWVKEGKPRIALPRPLWDGFWNIVQAPPSATEGELDLTLQVVALGDLYDDRMLDRCEEALLEFEGVHDLIAQPEVRLTTADLEKHPADTLATELLTMLNSNGYDIEVIDADNVVLAGDYPAQNRTNRRILQLHDVWHLVGGYGFTAAGEVAISGFQMAQFGQNYSTRFLATVVTKVANHTPEVMDLLLGVTFDGWRHGRATKQLIAEPWHEHIADPISKIRSDMGIDPIDSSAVRMMDALMPAG
;
A
#
# COMPACT_ATOMS: atom_id res chain seq x y z
N MET A 1 11.96 -15.01 14.95
CA MET A 1 12.77 -14.66 13.77
C MET A 1 13.04 -15.89 12.93
N MET A 2 12.73 -15.83 11.64
CA MET A 2 12.91 -16.90 10.65
C MET A 2 14.39 -17.16 10.38
N ASP A 3 14.78 -18.42 10.40
CA ASP A 3 16.12 -18.87 10.01
C ASP A 3 16.26 -18.95 8.48
N LEU A 4 17.44 -19.37 7.99
CA LEU A 4 17.67 -19.50 6.55
C LEU A 4 16.79 -20.58 5.90
N ALA A 5 16.47 -21.67 6.61
CA ALA A 5 15.65 -22.75 6.05
C ALA A 5 14.22 -22.26 5.82
N MET A 6 13.63 -21.60 6.81
CA MET A 6 12.29 -21.02 6.71
C MET A 6 12.21 -19.93 5.63
N ARG A 7 13.26 -19.10 5.49
CA ARG A 7 13.32 -18.12 4.39
C ARG A 7 13.29 -18.78 3.02
N ASN A 8 14.07 -19.85 2.80
CA ASN A 8 14.07 -20.56 1.53
C ASN A 8 12.70 -21.20 1.21
N GLU A 9 11.99 -21.70 2.23
CA GLU A 9 10.63 -22.19 2.09
C GLU A 9 9.67 -21.06 1.70
N PHE A 10 9.74 -19.92 2.40
CA PHE A 10 8.95 -18.73 2.10
C PHE A 10 9.16 -18.23 0.67
N GLU A 11 10.42 -18.11 0.23
CA GLU A 11 10.75 -17.75 -1.15
C GLU A 11 10.11 -18.73 -2.15
N THR A 12 10.14 -20.03 -1.86
CA THR A 12 9.51 -21.05 -2.71
C THR A 12 7.99 -20.90 -2.76
N TRP A 13 7.33 -20.66 -1.63
CA TRP A 13 5.88 -20.43 -1.60
C TRP A 13 5.47 -19.22 -2.43
N VAL A 14 6.22 -18.13 -2.32
CA VAL A 14 6.00 -16.90 -3.08
C VAL A 14 6.17 -17.14 -4.58
N GLU A 15 7.31 -17.71 -4.98
CA GLU A 15 7.64 -17.92 -6.40
C GLU A 15 6.72 -18.93 -7.09
N THR A 16 6.10 -19.84 -6.33
CA THR A 16 5.14 -20.82 -6.83
C THR A 16 3.69 -20.41 -6.60
N GLY A 17 3.41 -19.29 -5.94
CA GLY A 17 2.05 -18.90 -5.54
C GLY A 17 1.33 -19.98 -4.74
N ARG A 18 2.06 -20.75 -3.92
CA ARG A 18 1.53 -21.87 -3.14
C ARG A 18 1.82 -21.69 -1.64
N PRO A 19 1.17 -20.71 -0.99
CA PRO A 19 1.35 -20.45 0.43
C PRO A 19 0.76 -21.57 1.30
N PRO A 20 1.41 -21.93 2.43
CA PRO A 20 0.92 -22.94 3.38
C PRO A 20 -0.15 -22.33 4.31
N LEU A 21 -1.30 -21.95 3.75
CA LEU A 21 -2.35 -21.24 4.49
C LEU A 21 -2.92 -22.08 5.66
N ASP A 22 -2.98 -23.40 5.50
CA ASP A 22 -3.50 -24.31 6.53
C ASP A 22 -2.47 -24.58 7.63
N GLU A 23 -1.20 -24.79 7.26
CA GLU A 23 -0.13 -25.16 8.20
C GLU A 23 0.52 -23.94 8.88
N GLN A 24 0.62 -22.82 8.17
CA GLN A 24 1.25 -21.59 8.65
C GLN A 24 0.41 -20.37 8.24
N PRO A 25 -0.80 -20.16 8.80
CA PRO A 25 -1.74 -19.15 8.32
C PRO A 25 -1.18 -17.72 8.25
N VAL A 26 -0.39 -17.31 9.26
CA VAL A 26 0.24 -15.98 9.30
C VAL A 26 1.28 -15.82 8.19
N LEU A 27 2.20 -16.78 8.04
CA LEU A 27 3.23 -16.73 7.01
C LEU A 27 2.68 -17.02 5.62
N GLY A 28 1.59 -17.77 5.51
CA GLY A 28 0.86 -18.03 4.28
C GLY A 28 0.19 -16.76 3.74
N ILE A 29 -0.45 -15.97 4.59
CA ILE A 29 -0.97 -14.65 4.21
C ILE A 29 0.17 -13.72 3.78
N ALA A 30 1.27 -13.68 4.56
CA ALA A 30 2.45 -12.89 4.21
C ALA A 30 3.01 -13.28 2.82
N ALA A 31 3.21 -14.58 2.58
CA ALA A 31 3.69 -15.09 1.30
C ALA A 31 2.71 -14.79 0.15
N LEU A 32 1.40 -14.84 0.39
CA LEU A 32 0.40 -14.51 -0.61
C LEU A 32 0.44 -13.02 -0.99
N MET A 33 0.60 -12.13 -0.02
CA MET A 33 0.80 -10.70 -0.27
C MET A 33 2.14 -10.42 -0.96
N THR A 34 3.21 -11.13 -0.60
CA THR A 34 4.51 -11.03 -1.29
C THR A 34 4.42 -11.56 -2.73
N THR A 35 3.59 -12.57 -3.01
CA THR A 35 3.29 -13.03 -4.37
C THR A 35 2.65 -11.92 -5.18
N ALA A 36 1.63 -11.24 -4.63
CA ALA A 36 1.01 -10.08 -5.27
C ALA A 36 2.03 -8.96 -5.55
N ALA A 37 2.92 -8.69 -4.61
CA ALA A 37 3.88 -7.59 -4.73
C ALA A 37 4.98 -7.82 -5.76
N PHE A 38 5.51 -9.04 -5.87
CA PHE A 38 6.77 -9.30 -6.58
C PHE A 38 6.69 -10.37 -7.67
N VAL A 39 5.65 -11.20 -7.69
CA VAL A 39 5.52 -12.31 -8.66
C VAL A 39 4.40 -12.03 -9.65
N ASP A 40 3.23 -11.65 -9.15
CA ASP A 40 2.02 -11.50 -9.94
C ASP A 40 1.20 -10.24 -9.56
N PRO A 41 1.69 -9.03 -9.90
CA PRO A 41 0.98 -7.78 -9.66
C PRO A 41 -0.45 -7.75 -10.16
N VAL A 42 -0.78 -8.40 -11.27
CA VAL A 42 -2.15 -8.41 -11.80
C VAL A 42 -3.10 -9.20 -10.90
N ALA A 43 -2.60 -10.18 -10.14
CA ALA A 43 -3.40 -10.91 -9.16
C ALA A 43 -3.61 -10.16 -7.84
N GLN A 44 -3.09 -8.94 -7.70
CA GLN A 44 -3.11 -8.21 -6.44
C GLN A 44 -4.52 -7.92 -5.92
N VAL A 45 -5.45 -7.49 -6.77
CA VAL A 45 -6.83 -7.18 -6.38
C VAL A 45 -7.57 -8.43 -5.88
N PRO A 46 -7.64 -9.55 -6.64
CA PRO A 46 -8.31 -10.74 -6.13
C PRO A 46 -7.65 -11.34 -4.88
N ILE A 47 -6.33 -11.20 -4.74
CA ILE A 47 -5.63 -11.61 -3.51
C ILE A 47 -6.10 -10.78 -2.31
N PHE A 48 -6.10 -9.46 -2.44
CA PHE A 48 -6.51 -8.57 -1.36
C PHE A 48 -8.00 -8.70 -1.04
N ASP A 49 -8.87 -8.85 -2.04
CA ASP A 49 -10.30 -9.12 -1.83
C ASP A 49 -10.52 -10.42 -1.04
N ALA A 50 -9.80 -11.50 -1.38
CA ALA A 50 -9.91 -12.77 -0.67
C ALA A 50 -9.48 -12.67 0.80
N ILE A 51 -8.34 -12.02 1.07
CA ILE A 51 -7.84 -11.85 2.44
C ILE A 51 -8.74 -10.89 3.23
N ALA A 52 -9.22 -9.80 2.62
CA ALA A 52 -10.15 -8.85 3.24
C ALA A 52 -11.46 -9.52 3.66
N ALA A 53 -12.03 -10.36 2.80
CA ALA A 53 -13.25 -11.11 3.09
C ALA A 53 -13.02 -12.12 4.23
N ALA A 54 -11.92 -12.88 4.16
CA ALA A 54 -11.58 -13.88 5.16
C ALA A 54 -11.33 -13.27 6.56
N THR A 55 -10.59 -12.16 6.62
CA THR A 55 -10.28 -11.45 7.86
C THR A 55 -11.51 -10.82 8.50
N LEU A 56 -12.48 -10.37 7.69
CA LEU A 56 -13.76 -9.85 8.19
C LEU A 56 -14.65 -10.97 8.74
N ALA A 57 -14.64 -12.15 8.10
CA ALA A 57 -15.55 -13.24 8.43
C ALA A 57 -15.15 -14.03 9.69
N SER A 58 -13.85 -14.14 10.00
CA SER A 58 -13.38 -14.95 11.12
C SER A 58 -12.02 -14.49 11.64
N ASN A 59 -11.75 -14.78 12.91
CA ASN A 59 -10.41 -14.70 13.51
C ASN A 59 -9.74 -16.09 13.60
N ASP A 60 -10.42 -17.15 13.16
CA ASP A 60 -9.85 -18.49 13.11
C ASP A 60 -9.01 -18.69 11.84
N GLY A 61 -7.74 -19.08 12.01
CA GLY A 61 -6.80 -19.23 10.90
C GLY A 61 -7.22 -20.28 9.88
N ALA A 62 -7.81 -21.40 10.30
CA ALA A 62 -8.24 -22.47 9.40
C ALA A 62 -9.48 -22.04 8.58
N GLN A 63 -10.41 -21.31 9.19
CA GLN A 63 -11.55 -20.74 8.47
C GLN A 63 -11.10 -19.69 7.45
N ARG A 64 -10.14 -18.83 7.80
CA ARG A 64 -9.54 -17.87 6.85
C ARG A 64 -8.87 -18.59 5.69
N ALA A 65 -8.05 -19.59 5.96
CA ALA A 65 -7.37 -20.40 4.95
C ALA A 65 -8.37 -21.05 3.98
N ALA A 66 -9.46 -21.63 4.51
CA ALA A 66 -10.50 -22.24 3.71
C ALA A 66 -11.18 -21.22 2.77
N GLN A 67 -11.53 -20.03 3.29
CA GLN A 67 -12.18 -18.98 2.49
C GLN A 67 -11.25 -18.39 1.43
N ILE A 68 -10.00 -18.11 1.78
CA ILE A 68 -8.99 -17.63 0.81
C ILE A 68 -8.82 -18.66 -0.30
N THR A 69 -8.75 -19.94 0.06
CA THR A 69 -8.59 -21.02 -0.90
C THR A 69 -9.82 -21.25 -1.78
N GLU A 70 -11.02 -21.01 -1.27
CA GLU A 70 -12.24 -21.03 -2.06
C GLU A 70 -12.25 -19.90 -3.09
N ALA A 71 -11.86 -18.68 -2.69
CA ALA A 71 -11.77 -17.51 -3.56
C ALA A 71 -10.63 -17.59 -4.58
N LEU A 72 -9.53 -18.24 -4.21
CA LEU A 72 -8.31 -18.37 -5.02
C LEU A 72 -7.91 -19.84 -5.17
N PRO A 73 -8.64 -20.67 -5.96
CA PRO A 73 -8.38 -22.11 -6.03
C PRO A 73 -6.95 -22.49 -6.42
N TRP A 74 -6.26 -21.61 -7.16
CA TRP A 74 -4.88 -21.80 -7.58
C TRP A 74 -3.87 -21.86 -6.43
N VAL A 75 -4.18 -21.37 -5.22
CA VAL A 75 -3.25 -21.42 -4.08
C VAL A 75 -2.95 -22.86 -3.61
N LYS A 76 -3.83 -23.82 -3.92
CA LYS A 76 -3.63 -25.25 -3.58
C LYS A 76 -2.60 -25.93 -4.47
N GLU A 77 -2.71 -25.71 -5.77
CA GLU A 77 -1.87 -26.35 -6.78
C GLU A 77 -0.60 -25.53 -7.05
N GLY A 78 -0.66 -24.22 -6.80
CA GLY A 78 0.34 -23.26 -7.20
C GLY A 78 0.22 -22.85 -8.66
N LYS A 79 1.08 -21.94 -9.06
CA LYS A 79 1.32 -21.48 -10.43
C LYS A 79 2.71 -21.96 -10.89
N PRO A 80 3.01 -21.93 -12.20
CA PRO A 80 4.38 -22.15 -12.67
C PRO A 80 5.36 -21.24 -11.92
N ARG A 81 6.47 -21.81 -11.46
CA ARG A 81 7.44 -21.08 -10.64
C ARG A 81 8.03 -19.91 -11.43
N ILE A 82 7.98 -18.72 -10.85
CA ILE A 82 8.67 -17.52 -11.36
C ILE A 82 9.72 -17.14 -10.31
N ALA A 83 10.99 -17.42 -10.62
CA ALA A 83 12.09 -17.09 -9.72
C ALA A 83 12.34 -15.58 -9.69
N LEU A 84 12.51 -15.01 -8.51
CA LEU A 84 12.87 -13.61 -8.36
C LEU A 84 14.39 -13.41 -8.39
N PRO A 85 14.89 -12.24 -8.82
CA PRO A 85 16.31 -11.92 -8.75
C PRO A 85 16.83 -12.06 -7.31
N ARG A 86 17.99 -12.72 -7.12
CA ARG A 86 18.60 -12.87 -5.77
C ARG A 86 18.79 -11.53 -5.04
N PRO A 87 19.24 -10.44 -5.68
CA PRO A 87 19.35 -9.15 -5.03
C PRO A 87 18.02 -8.63 -4.45
N LEU A 88 16.88 -8.92 -5.11
CA LEU A 88 15.56 -8.53 -4.62
C LEU A 88 15.22 -9.26 -3.31
N TRP A 89 15.47 -10.57 -3.26
CA TRP A 89 15.29 -11.34 -2.03
C TRP A 89 16.22 -10.89 -0.91
N ASP A 90 17.49 -10.60 -1.22
CA ASP A 90 18.45 -10.11 -0.23
C ASP A 90 18.02 -8.75 0.33
N GLY A 91 17.58 -7.83 -0.53
CA GLY A 91 17.00 -6.55 -0.12
C GLY A 91 15.76 -6.71 0.76
N PHE A 92 14.81 -7.54 0.34
CA PHE A 92 13.59 -7.83 1.09
C PHE A 92 13.91 -8.39 2.49
N TRP A 93 14.78 -9.39 2.57
CA TRP A 93 15.16 -9.99 3.85
C TRP A 93 15.96 -9.06 4.74
N ASN A 94 16.79 -8.15 4.19
CA ASN A 94 17.48 -7.14 4.99
C ASN A 94 16.47 -6.27 5.76
N ILE A 95 15.38 -5.86 5.10
CA ILE A 95 14.31 -5.06 5.74
C ILE A 95 13.53 -5.89 6.77
N VAL A 96 13.12 -7.10 6.40
CA VAL A 96 12.30 -7.98 7.24
C VAL A 96 13.04 -8.47 8.48
N GLN A 97 14.35 -8.75 8.37
CA GLN A 97 15.15 -9.22 9.49
C GLN A 97 15.60 -8.10 10.42
N ALA A 98 15.72 -6.87 9.94
CA ALA A 98 16.03 -5.72 10.78
C ALA A 98 15.02 -5.63 11.93
N PRO A 99 15.47 -5.55 13.20
CA PRO A 99 14.55 -5.41 14.34
C PRO A 99 13.76 -4.10 14.22
N PRO A 100 12.59 -3.99 14.88
CA PRO A 100 11.91 -2.71 15.01
C PRO A 100 12.85 -1.69 15.66
N SER A 101 13.03 -0.54 15.00
CA SER A 101 13.85 0.55 15.51
C SER A 101 12.96 1.57 16.20
N ALA A 102 13.43 2.11 17.33
CA ALA A 102 12.77 3.22 18.01
C ALA A 102 13.15 4.60 17.41
N THR A 103 14.12 4.63 16.49
CA THR A 103 14.67 5.87 15.91
C THR A 103 14.55 5.97 14.40
N GLU A 104 14.32 4.85 13.71
CA GLU A 104 14.01 4.88 12.27
C GLU A 104 12.53 5.20 12.10
N GLY A 105 12.23 6.23 11.31
CA GLY A 105 10.86 6.68 11.06
C GLY A 105 10.19 5.97 9.89
N GLU A 106 8.94 6.32 9.63
CA GLU A 106 8.16 5.82 8.48
C GLU A 106 8.84 6.12 7.14
N LEU A 107 9.54 7.25 7.04
CA LEU A 107 10.31 7.63 5.85
C LEU A 107 11.48 6.67 5.59
N ASP A 108 12.17 6.18 6.63
CA ASP A 108 13.30 5.25 6.46
C ASP A 108 12.83 3.92 5.86
N LEU A 109 11.71 3.38 6.36
CA LEU A 109 11.10 2.18 5.80
C LEU A 109 10.61 2.42 4.37
N THR A 110 9.98 3.57 4.11
CA THR A 110 9.53 3.97 2.78
C THR A 110 10.68 3.94 1.78
N LEU A 111 11.81 4.59 2.08
CA LEU A 111 12.98 4.62 1.21
C LEU A 111 13.57 3.23 0.96
N GLN A 112 13.62 2.37 2.00
CA GLN A 112 14.07 0.98 1.84
C GLN A 112 13.15 0.16 0.93
N VAL A 113 11.83 0.33 1.04
CA VAL A 113 10.85 -0.37 0.20
C VAL A 113 10.84 0.17 -1.23
N VAL A 114 11.02 1.48 -1.42
CA VAL A 114 11.19 2.11 -2.74
C VAL A 114 12.39 1.50 -3.46
N ALA A 115 13.53 1.34 -2.77
CA ALA A 115 14.75 0.77 -3.34
C ALA A 115 14.60 -0.70 -3.80
N LEU A 116 13.61 -1.45 -3.31
CA LEU A 116 13.30 -2.78 -3.85
C LEU A 116 12.75 -2.70 -5.29
N GLY A 117 12.09 -1.60 -5.65
CA GLY A 117 11.59 -1.37 -7.00
C GLY A 117 12.71 -1.21 -8.03
N ASP A 118 13.88 -0.70 -7.63
CA ASP A 118 15.06 -0.56 -8.50
C ASP A 118 15.66 -1.92 -8.89
N LEU A 119 15.25 -3.00 -8.23
CA LEU A 119 15.70 -4.37 -8.46
C LEU A 119 14.74 -5.16 -9.36
N TYR A 120 13.73 -4.50 -9.94
CA TYR A 120 12.76 -5.13 -10.83
C TYR A 120 13.38 -5.46 -12.19
N ASP A 121 12.98 -6.61 -12.74
CA ASP A 121 13.22 -6.95 -14.14
C ASP A 121 12.12 -6.38 -15.04
N ASP A 122 12.35 -6.38 -16.35
CA ASP A 122 11.40 -5.85 -17.34
C ASP A 122 10.02 -6.51 -17.21
N ARG A 123 9.99 -7.83 -16.90
CA ARG A 123 8.74 -8.56 -16.65
C ARG A 123 7.95 -7.94 -15.50
N MET A 124 8.59 -7.60 -14.39
CA MET A 124 7.89 -6.95 -13.28
C MET A 124 7.38 -5.56 -13.63
N LEU A 125 8.15 -4.78 -14.38
CA LEU A 125 7.69 -3.47 -14.87
C LEU A 125 6.47 -3.62 -15.77
N ASP A 126 6.47 -4.57 -16.71
CA ASP A 126 5.34 -4.87 -17.59
C ASP A 126 4.09 -5.29 -16.79
N ARG A 127 4.26 -6.16 -15.78
CA ARG A 127 3.13 -6.64 -14.96
C ARG A 127 2.56 -5.56 -14.05
N CYS A 128 3.40 -4.65 -13.55
CA CYS A 128 2.95 -3.49 -12.78
C CYS A 128 2.15 -2.52 -13.66
N GLU A 129 2.59 -2.29 -14.91
CA GLU A 129 1.84 -1.49 -15.88
C GLU A 129 0.46 -2.10 -16.15
N GLU A 130 0.42 -3.40 -16.45
CA GLU A 130 -0.82 -4.14 -16.69
C GLU A 130 -1.77 -4.05 -15.49
N ALA A 131 -1.25 -4.21 -14.27
CA ALA A 131 -2.05 -4.16 -13.05
C ALA A 131 -2.68 -2.77 -12.78
N LEU A 132 -1.98 -1.68 -13.13
CA LEU A 132 -2.53 -0.32 -13.02
C LEU A 132 -3.63 -0.07 -14.06
N LEU A 133 -3.48 -0.63 -15.26
CA LEU A 133 -4.44 -0.50 -16.36
C LEU A 133 -5.75 -1.28 -16.12
N GLU A 134 -5.89 -2.02 -15.01
CA GLU A 134 -7.18 -2.59 -14.59
C GLU A 134 -8.11 -1.54 -13.94
N PHE A 135 -7.62 -0.33 -13.65
CA PHE A 135 -8.37 0.71 -12.95
C PHE A 135 -8.80 1.85 -13.88
N GLU A 136 -10.12 2.08 -14.02
CA GLU A 136 -10.68 3.13 -14.88
C GLU A 136 -10.12 4.53 -14.60
N GLY A 137 -9.96 4.90 -13.32
CA GLY A 137 -9.39 6.18 -12.91
C GLY A 137 -7.91 6.35 -13.28
N VAL A 138 -7.16 5.26 -13.50
CA VAL A 138 -5.81 5.35 -14.08
C VAL A 138 -5.89 5.69 -15.57
N HIS A 139 -6.84 5.14 -16.31
CA HIS A 139 -7.08 5.54 -17.71
C HIS A 139 -7.47 7.01 -17.81
N ASP A 140 -8.38 7.46 -16.94
CA ASP A 140 -8.79 8.87 -16.88
C ASP A 140 -7.60 9.79 -16.56
N LEU A 141 -6.74 9.39 -15.61
CA LEU A 141 -5.52 10.10 -15.27
C LEU A 141 -4.55 10.20 -16.46
N ILE A 142 -4.39 9.13 -17.24
CA ILE A 142 -3.51 9.13 -18.42
C ILE A 142 -4.09 10.04 -19.51
N ALA A 143 -5.41 10.07 -19.67
CA ALA A 143 -6.09 10.86 -20.70
C ALA A 143 -6.09 12.37 -20.45
N GLN A 144 -5.95 12.79 -19.19
CA GLN A 144 -5.94 14.22 -18.81
C GLN A 144 -4.53 14.83 -18.78
N PRO A 145 -4.39 16.16 -19.00
CA PRO A 145 -3.11 16.84 -18.87
C PRO A 145 -2.55 16.73 -17.43
N GLU A 146 -1.23 16.78 -17.32
CA GLU A 146 -0.57 16.83 -16.02
C GLU A 146 -0.75 18.22 -15.37
N VAL A 147 -1.22 18.23 -14.12
CA VAL A 147 -1.31 19.43 -13.30
C VAL A 147 -0.51 19.18 -12.02
N ARG A 148 0.60 19.91 -11.88
CA ARG A 148 1.51 19.86 -10.73
C ARG A 148 1.09 20.90 -9.70
N LEU A 149 0.80 20.45 -8.49
CA LEU A 149 0.63 21.33 -7.33
C LEU A 149 2.01 21.65 -6.76
N THR A 150 2.22 22.90 -6.39
CA THR A 150 3.44 23.39 -5.75
C THR A 150 3.10 23.92 -4.37
N THR A 151 4.11 23.98 -3.49
CA THR A 151 3.95 24.61 -2.16
C THR A 151 3.46 26.06 -2.25
N ALA A 152 3.82 26.78 -3.31
CA ALA A 152 3.32 28.13 -3.57
C ALA A 152 1.81 28.18 -3.84
N ASP A 153 1.23 27.13 -4.42
CA ASP A 153 -0.23 27.02 -4.65
C ASP A 153 -1.01 26.84 -3.34
N LEU A 154 -0.35 26.33 -2.30
CA LEU A 154 -0.94 26.12 -0.97
C LEU A 154 -0.86 27.38 -0.08
N GLU A 155 -0.06 28.38 -0.47
CA GLU A 155 0.08 29.61 0.30
C GLU A 155 -1.16 30.51 0.18
N LYS A 156 -1.41 31.32 1.21
CA LYS A 156 -2.39 32.43 1.21
C LYS A 156 -3.85 32.01 1.03
N HIS A 157 -4.21 30.79 1.45
CA HIS A 157 -5.61 30.37 1.57
C HIS A 157 -6.19 30.69 2.96
N PRO A 158 -7.53 30.79 3.10
CA PRO A 158 -8.18 30.88 4.40
C PRO A 158 -7.86 29.67 5.30
N ALA A 159 -7.99 29.87 6.61
CA ALA A 159 -7.98 28.77 7.57
C ALA A 159 -9.07 27.73 7.22
N ASP A 160 -8.84 26.48 7.63
CA ASP A 160 -9.76 25.34 7.43
C ASP A 160 -9.94 24.88 5.97
N THR A 161 -9.07 25.31 5.06
CA THR A 161 -9.00 24.82 3.66
C THR A 161 -8.06 23.63 3.52
N LEU A 162 -8.26 22.80 2.49
CA LEU A 162 -7.33 21.72 2.16
C LEU A 162 -5.90 22.23 1.99
N ALA A 163 -5.71 23.37 1.32
CA ALA A 163 -4.41 24.00 1.13
C ALA A 163 -3.71 24.32 2.45
N THR A 164 -4.43 24.92 3.40
CA THR A 164 -3.85 25.32 4.68
C THR A 164 -3.53 24.11 5.54
N GLU A 165 -4.44 23.13 5.61
CA GLU A 165 -4.21 21.88 6.36
C GLU A 165 -3.03 21.08 5.78
N LEU A 166 -2.93 21.00 4.45
CA LEU A 166 -1.81 20.35 3.76
C LEU A 166 -0.49 21.08 4.04
N LEU A 167 -0.47 22.41 3.90
CA LEU A 167 0.74 23.20 4.16
C LEU A 167 1.17 23.12 5.63
N THR A 168 0.23 23.13 6.58
CA THR A 168 0.55 22.95 8.00
C THR A 168 1.20 21.59 8.25
N MET A 169 0.63 20.52 7.68
CA MET A 169 1.18 19.18 7.80
C MET A 169 2.58 19.04 7.20
N LEU A 170 2.78 19.50 5.96
CA LEU A 170 4.09 19.47 5.28
C LEU A 170 5.17 20.17 6.12
N ASN A 171 4.84 21.34 6.67
CA ASN A 171 5.74 22.09 7.56
C ASN A 171 6.03 21.37 8.89
N SER A 172 5.02 20.71 9.49
CA SER A 172 5.19 19.95 10.73
C SER A 172 6.09 18.73 10.55
N ASN A 173 6.04 18.08 9.39
CA ASN A 173 6.84 16.90 9.08
C ASN A 173 8.21 17.25 8.46
N GLY A 174 8.44 18.53 8.11
CA GLY A 174 9.68 19.01 7.51
C GLY A 174 9.86 18.57 6.05
N TYR A 175 8.75 18.34 5.33
CA TYR A 175 8.74 17.89 3.94
C TYR A 175 8.18 18.95 2.98
N ASP A 176 8.52 18.80 1.70
CA ASP A 176 7.87 19.52 0.60
C ASP A 176 6.69 18.68 0.07
N ILE A 177 5.80 19.27 -0.72
CA ILE A 177 4.60 18.58 -1.28
C ILE A 177 4.97 17.30 -2.04
N GLU A 178 6.16 17.27 -2.63
CA GLU A 178 6.75 16.08 -3.20
C GLU A 178 7.94 15.65 -2.32
N VAL A 179 7.73 14.60 -1.51
CA VAL A 179 8.78 14.02 -0.65
C VAL A 179 9.94 13.45 -1.48
N ILE A 180 9.65 13.02 -2.71
CA ILE A 180 10.60 12.56 -3.72
C ILE A 180 10.36 13.36 -5.00
N ASP A 181 11.43 13.79 -5.67
CA ASP A 181 11.33 14.48 -6.95
C ASP A 181 10.64 13.60 -8.00
N ALA A 182 9.43 14.02 -8.40
CA ALA A 182 8.58 13.33 -9.35
C ALA A 182 9.23 13.13 -10.73
N ASP A 183 10.22 13.96 -11.08
CA ASP A 183 10.94 13.87 -12.34
C ASP A 183 12.06 12.80 -12.30
N ASN A 184 12.48 12.37 -11.10
CA ASN A 184 13.52 11.34 -10.92
C ASN A 184 12.96 9.91 -10.80
N VAL A 185 11.65 9.75 -10.63
CA VAL A 185 10.98 8.42 -10.50
C VAL A 185 10.36 7.93 -11.81
N VAL A 186 10.75 8.52 -12.94
CA VAL A 186 10.23 8.21 -14.27
C VAL A 186 10.93 6.97 -14.81
N LEU A 187 10.14 5.93 -15.10
CA LEU A 187 10.61 4.73 -15.78
C LEU A 187 10.93 5.03 -17.24
N ALA A 188 12.06 4.53 -17.71
CA ALA A 188 12.40 4.52 -19.12
C ALA A 188 11.54 3.48 -19.87
N GLY A 189 11.03 3.84 -21.05
CA GLY A 189 10.15 3.00 -21.86
C GLY A 189 8.73 3.55 -21.98
N ASP A 190 7.80 2.70 -22.43
CA ASP A 190 6.39 3.05 -22.63
C ASP A 190 5.55 2.53 -21.45
N TYR A 191 5.73 3.18 -20.29
CA TYR A 191 5.01 2.88 -19.05
C TYR A 191 4.15 4.08 -18.59
N PRO A 192 3.16 4.51 -19.41
CA PRO A 192 2.37 5.69 -19.10
C PRO A 192 1.58 5.55 -17.80
N ALA A 193 1.02 4.38 -17.47
CA ALA A 193 0.26 4.18 -16.25
C ALA A 193 1.14 4.31 -15.02
N GLN A 194 2.28 3.63 -14.97
CA GLN A 194 3.22 3.75 -13.86
C GLN A 194 3.76 5.16 -13.71
N ASN A 195 4.22 5.79 -14.81
CA ASN A 195 4.79 7.13 -14.76
C ASN A 195 3.76 8.18 -14.31
N ARG A 196 2.53 8.15 -14.84
CA ARG A 196 1.47 9.09 -14.45
C ARG A 196 1.03 8.87 -13.01
N THR A 197 0.86 7.62 -12.60
CA THR A 197 0.42 7.25 -11.25
C THR A 197 1.48 7.62 -10.21
N ASN A 198 2.76 7.30 -10.43
CA ASN A 198 3.84 7.60 -9.49
C ASN A 198 3.94 9.11 -9.20
N ARG A 199 3.96 9.96 -10.23
CA ARG A 199 3.98 11.42 -10.03
C ARG A 199 2.75 11.92 -9.30
N ARG A 200 1.57 11.41 -9.67
CA ARG A 200 0.31 11.83 -9.06
C ARG A 200 0.24 11.49 -7.58
N ILE A 201 0.74 10.32 -7.19
CA ILE A 201 0.75 9.86 -5.81
C ILE A 201 1.71 10.68 -4.96
N LEU A 202 2.90 11.02 -5.49
CA LEU A 202 3.85 11.87 -4.77
C LEU A 202 3.26 13.23 -4.38
N GLN A 203 2.28 13.74 -5.15
CA GLN A 203 1.61 15.01 -4.88
C GLN A 203 0.36 14.88 -4.00
N LEU A 204 -0.29 13.72 -4.00
CA LEU A 204 -1.65 13.57 -3.46
C LEU A 204 -1.76 12.58 -2.31
N HIS A 205 -0.72 11.82 -1.99
CA HIS A 205 -0.73 10.90 -0.86
C HIS A 205 -1.19 11.60 0.44
N ASP A 206 -0.60 12.75 0.75
CA ASP A 206 -0.94 13.57 1.91
C ASP A 206 -2.34 14.20 1.83
N VAL A 207 -2.81 14.50 0.62
CA VAL A 207 -4.21 14.92 0.40
C VAL A 207 -5.17 13.79 0.78
N TRP A 208 -4.86 12.55 0.40
CA TRP A 208 -5.69 11.39 0.73
C TRP A 208 -5.66 11.04 2.22
N HIS A 209 -4.55 11.29 2.92
CA HIS A 209 -4.51 11.25 4.38
C HIS A 209 -5.55 12.18 4.99
N LEU A 210 -5.56 13.44 4.55
CA LEU A 210 -6.48 14.46 5.06
C LEU A 210 -7.94 14.15 4.73
N VAL A 211 -8.27 13.88 3.46
CA VAL A 211 -9.67 13.64 3.08
C VAL A 211 -10.17 12.28 3.57
N GLY A 212 -9.33 11.26 3.61
CA GLY A 212 -9.68 9.92 4.07
C GLY A 212 -9.68 9.76 5.59
N GLY A 213 -9.06 10.69 6.32
CA GLY A 213 -9.05 10.70 7.78
C GLY A 213 -8.11 9.68 8.41
N TYR A 214 -7.01 9.33 7.75
CA TYR A 214 -6.05 8.32 8.22
C TYR A 214 -5.15 8.81 9.36
N GLY A 215 -4.91 10.12 9.42
CA GLY A 215 -3.89 10.69 10.31
C GLY A 215 -2.47 10.31 9.87
N PHE A 216 -1.48 10.95 10.48
CA PHE A 216 -0.06 10.76 10.18
C PHE A 216 0.57 9.92 11.28
N THR A 217 0.19 8.64 11.32
CA THR A 217 0.67 7.66 12.28
C THR A 217 1.03 6.37 11.54
N ALA A 218 1.80 5.49 12.19
CA ALA A 218 2.15 4.22 11.59
C ALA A 218 0.93 3.36 11.23
N ALA A 219 -0.16 3.47 12.01
CA ALA A 219 -1.43 2.81 11.67
C ALA A 219 -2.11 3.50 10.48
N GLY A 220 -2.08 4.84 10.43
CA GLY A 220 -2.53 5.63 9.29
C GLY A 220 -1.83 5.25 7.99
N GLU A 221 -0.50 5.10 7.99
CA GLU A 221 0.30 4.70 6.83
C GLU A 221 -0.04 3.28 6.32
N VAL A 222 -0.30 2.34 7.23
CA VAL A 222 -0.75 0.99 6.86
C VAL A 222 -2.16 1.05 6.26
N ALA A 223 -3.07 1.80 6.88
CA ALA A 223 -4.45 1.91 6.41
C ALA A 223 -4.54 2.61 5.05
N ILE A 224 -3.84 3.73 4.85
CA ILE A 224 -3.83 4.44 3.57
C ILE A 224 -3.17 3.59 2.47
N SER A 225 -2.15 2.78 2.81
CA SER A 225 -1.58 1.82 1.85
C SER A 225 -2.63 0.83 1.37
N GLY A 226 -3.48 0.32 2.26
CA GLY A 226 -4.62 -0.52 1.88
C GLY A 226 -5.63 0.22 0.99
N PHE A 227 -5.90 1.48 1.29
CA PHE A 227 -6.80 2.34 0.52
C PHE A 227 -6.29 2.64 -0.90
N GLN A 228 -5.06 3.10 -1.03
CA GLN A 228 -4.42 3.39 -2.33
C GLN A 228 -4.38 2.16 -3.22
N MET A 229 -4.10 1.01 -2.60
CA MET A 229 -4.11 -0.29 -3.26
C MET A 229 -5.50 -0.62 -3.83
N ALA A 230 -6.58 -0.36 -3.09
CA ALA A 230 -7.96 -0.54 -3.54
C ALA A 230 -8.42 0.48 -4.59
N GLN A 231 -7.84 1.68 -4.59
CA GLN A 231 -8.24 2.80 -5.44
C GLN A 231 -7.61 2.75 -6.84
N PHE A 232 -6.35 2.33 -6.95
CA PHE A 232 -5.61 2.38 -8.21
C PHE A 232 -4.51 1.32 -8.31
N GLY A 233 -4.47 0.32 -7.42
CA GLY A 233 -3.57 -0.83 -7.57
C GLY A 233 -2.08 -0.50 -7.54
N GLN A 234 -1.68 0.54 -6.80
CA GLN A 234 -0.28 0.95 -6.75
C GLN A 234 0.60 -0.18 -6.16
N ASN A 235 1.51 -0.70 -7.00
CA ASN A 235 2.41 -1.77 -6.60
C ASN A 235 3.30 -1.42 -5.39
N TYR A 236 3.69 -0.15 -5.22
CA TYR A 236 4.40 0.29 -4.01
C TYR A 236 3.60 -0.03 -2.74
N SER A 237 2.31 0.26 -2.68
CA SER A 237 1.48 -0.08 -1.52
C SER A 237 1.43 -1.59 -1.28
N THR A 238 1.36 -2.39 -2.34
CA THR A 238 1.43 -3.86 -2.24
C THR A 238 2.77 -4.32 -1.64
N ARG A 239 3.89 -3.77 -2.13
CA ARG A 239 5.24 -4.07 -1.63
C ARG A 239 5.38 -3.68 -0.16
N PHE A 240 4.94 -2.48 0.18
CA PHE A 240 5.01 -1.94 1.54
C PHE A 240 4.24 -2.86 2.50
N LEU A 241 2.98 -3.17 2.19
CA LEU A 241 2.14 -4.03 3.01
C LEU A 241 2.69 -5.46 3.11
N ALA A 242 3.16 -6.05 2.00
CA ALA A 242 3.80 -7.36 2.02
C ALA A 242 5.04 -7.39 2.91
N THR A 243 5.85 -6.32 2.88
CA THR A 243 7.05 -6.19 3.70
C THR A 243 6.71 -6.02 5.18
N VAL A 244 5.76 -5.15 5.52
CA VAL A 244 5.30 -4.91 6.90
C VAL A 244 4.67 -6.17 7.48
N VAL A 245 3.78 -6.85 6.75
CA VAL A 245 3.14 -8.10 7.18
C VAL A 245 4.18 -9.20 7.40
N THR A 246 5.15 -9.34 6.50
CA THR A 246 6.23 -10.35 6.69
C THR A 246 7.14 -9.99 7.87
N LYS A 247 7.44 -8.71 8.07
CA LYS A 247 8.21 -8.23 9.22
C LYS A 247 7.49 -8.49 10.54
N VAL A 248 6.19 -8.24 10.62
CA VAL A 248 5.37 -8.56 11.80
C VAL A 248 5.29 -10.07 12.02
N ALA A 249 5.09 -10.88 10.98
CA ALA A 249 5.14 -12.34 11.09
C ALA A 249 6.48 -12.85 11.65
N ASN A 250 7.58 -12.17 11.32
CA ASN A 250 8.93 -12.54 11.72
C ASN A 250 9.28 -12.17 13.17
N HIS A 251 8.79 -11.02 13.66
CA HIS A 251 9.20 -10.43 14.93
C HIS A 251 8.11 -10.43 16.01
N THR A 252 6.87 -10.14 15.64
CA THR A 252 5.74 -9.90 16.56
C THR A 252 4.43 -10.50 16.02
N PRO A 253 4.37 -11.82 15.73
CA PRO A 253 3.20 -12.44 15.11
C PRO A 253 1.91 -12.28 15.93
N GLU A 254 2.00 -12.03 17.24
CA GLU A 254 0.87 -11.78 18.13
C GLU A 254 0.06 -10.54 17.79
N VAL A 255 0.62 -9.56 17.07
CA VAL A 255 -0.11 -8.35 16.62
C VAL A 255 -0.65 -8.47 15.19
N MET A 256 -0.50 -9.63 14.55
CA MET A 256 -0.86 -9.83 13.15
C MET A 256 -2.33 -9.50 12.87
N ASP A 257 -3.26 -9.96 13.71
CA ASP A 257 -4.69 -9.70 13.50
C ASP A 257 -5.03 -8.21 13.54
N LEU A 258 -4.36 -7.45 14.42
CA LEU A 258 -4.53 -6.00 14.49
C LEU A 258 -4.00 -5.33 13.21
N LEU A 259 -2.81 -5.72 12.73
CA LEU A 259 -2.22 -5.20 11.49
C LEU A 259 -3.11 -5.51 10.27
N LEU A 260 -3.61 -6.74 10.16
CA LEU A 260 -4.52 -7.13 9.08
C LEU A 260 -5.85 -6.36 9.19
N GLY A 261 -6.34 -6.13 10.41
CA GLY A 261 -7.49 -5.26 10.66
C GLY A 261 -7.29 -3.85 10.08
N VAL A 262 -6.18 -3.20 10.42
CA VAL A 262 -5.80 -1.87 9.90
C VAL A 262 -5.69 -1.88 8.37
N THR A 263 -4.93 -2.84 7.83
CA THR A 263 -4.69 -2.96 6.38
C THR A 263 -6.00 -3.11 5.62
N PHE A 264 -6.87 -4.01 6.06
CA PHE A 264 -8.09 -4.34 5.32
C PHE A 264 -9.27 -3.44 5.65
N ASP A 265 -9.27 -2.69 6.76
CA ASP A 265 -10.17 -1.56 6.94
C ASP A 265 -9.88 -0.46 5.91
N GLY A 266 -8.60 -0.15 5.69
CA GLY A 266 -8.16 0.74 4.62
C GLY A 266 -8.55 0.24 3.22
N TRP A 267 -8.30 -1.04 2.94
CA TRP A 267 -8.74 -1.67 1.68
C TRP A 267 -10.25 -1.54 1.47
N ARG A 268 -11.07 -1.95 2.45
CA ARG A 268 -12.54 -1.86 2.35
C ARG A 268 -13.01 -0.43 2.16
N HIS A 269 -12.41 0.52 2.86
CA HIS A 269 -12.70 1.94 2.66
C HIS A 269 -12.39 2.35 1.21
N GLY A 270 -11.23 1.99 0.68
CA GLY A 270 -10.88 2.29 -0.72
C GLY A 270 -11.79 1.62 -1.75
N ARG A 271 -12.33 0.43 -1.46
CA ARG A 271 -13.33 -0.24 -2.32
C ARG A 271 -14.71 0.43 -2.27
N ALA A 272 -15.05 1.08 -1.16
CA ALA A 272 -16.32 1.79 -0.97
C ALA A 272 -16.31 3.23 -1.51
N THR A 273 -15.12 3.83 -1.61
CA THR A 273 -14.92 5.20 -2.09
C THR A 273 -14.75 5.22 -3.62
N LYS A 274 -15.33 6.23 -4.31
CA LYS A 274 -15.06 6.44 -5.74
C LYS A 274 -13.55 6.62 -5.98
N GLN A 275 -13.05 6.31 -7.17
CA GLN A 275 -11.62 6.46 -7.47
C GLN A 275 -11.22 7.94 -7.47
N LEU A 276 -10.21 8.29 -6.67
CA LEU A 276 -9.82 9.68 -6.41
C LEU A 276 -8.60 10.16 -7.21
N ILE A 277 -7.93 9.25 -7.93
CA ILE A 277 -6.61 9.55 -8.53
C ILE A 277 -6.68 10.57 -9.68
N ALA A 278 -7.78 10.56 -10.44
CA ALA A 278 -7.99 11.46 -11.57
C ALA A 278 -8.70 12.77 -11.19
N GLU A 279 -9.23 12.91 -9.97
CA GLU A 279 -9.96 14.10 -9.54
C GLU A 279 -9.10 15.38 -9.67
N PRO A 280 -9.69 16.53 -10.06
CA PRO A 280 -8.97 17.77 -10.28
C PRO A 280 -8.64 18.46 -8.95
N TRP A 281 -7.80 17.84 -8.11
CA TRP A 281 -7.47 18.30 -6.75
C TRP A 281 -7.04 19.77 -6.65
N HIS A 282 -6.36 20.30 -7.67
CA HIS A 282 -5.98 21.71 -7.77
C HIS A 282 -7.16 22.68 -7.76
N GLU A 283 -8.34 22.27 -8.21
CA GLU A 283 -9.57 23.07 -8.15
C GLU A 283 -10.20 23.06 -6.74
N HIS A 284 -9.82 22.09 -5.90
CA HIS A 284 -10.38 21.87 -4.57
C HIS A 284 -9.49 22.36 -3.42
N ILE A 285 -8.25 22.78 -3.67
CA ILE A 285 -7.31 23.18 -2.60
C ILE A 285 -7.85 24.33 -1.74
N ALA A 286 -8.70 25.20 -2.30
CA ALA A 286 -9.31 26.31 -1.58
C ALA A 286 -10.60 25.93 -0.83
N ASP A 287 -11.10 24.71 -0.99
CA ASP A 287 -12.31 24.24 -0.32
C ASP A 287 -11.99 23.68 1.08
N PRO A 288 -12.91 23.80 2.05
CA PRO A 288 -12.82 23.05 3.30
C PRO A 288 -12.90 21.54 3.07
N ILE A 289 -12.13 20.76 3.83
CA ILE A 289 -12.12 19.29 3.72
C ILE A 289 -13.54 18.71 3.91
N SER A 290 -14.35 19.28 4.79
CA SER A 290 -15.75 18.86 5.00
C SER A 290 -16.62 19.05 3.76
N LYS A 291 -16.39 20.12 3.00
CA LYS A 291 -17.07 20.37 1.71
C LYS A 291 -16.60 19.37 0.66
N ILE A 292 -15.30 19.15 0.53
CA ILE A 292 -14.73 18.16 -0.41
C ILE A 292 -15.35 16.79 -0.14
N ARG A 293 -15.37 16.35 1.12
CA ARG A 293 -16.00 15.09 1.53
C ARG A 293 -17.47 15.01 1.14
N SER A 294 -18.23 16.07 1.43
CA SER A 294 -19.66 16.13 1.07
C SER A 294 -19.89 16.07 -0.43
N ASP A 295 -19.12 16.81 -1.22
CA ASP A 295 -19.29 16.89 -2.68
C ASP A 295 -18.86 15.60 -3.37
N MET A 296 -17.82 14.94 -2.85
CA MET A 296 -17.25 13.72 -3.42
C MET A 296 -17.83 12.43 -2.83
N GLY A 297 -18.65 12.53 -1.77
CA GLY A 297 -19.18 11.36 -1.05
C GLY A 297 -18.10 10.55 -0.34
N ILE A 298 -17.12 11.23 0.27
CA ILE A 298 -16.02 10.59 1.00
C ILE A 298 -16.37 10.59 2.49
N ASP A 299 -16.59 9.40 3.05
CA ASP A 299 -16.67 9.22 4.49
C ASP A 299 -15.25 9.03 5.05
N PRO A 300 -14.86 9.70 6.15
CA PRO A 300 -13.60 9.40 6.82
C PRO A 300 -13.57 7.94 7.29
N ILE A 301 -12.38 7.33 7.31
CA ILE A 301 -12.23 5.96 7.81
C ILE A 301 -12.74 5.83 9.26
N ASP A 302 -13.63 4.87 9.49
CA ASP A 302 -14.03 4.46 10.83
C ASP A 302 -13.47 3.07 11.13
N SER A 303 -12.28 3.03 11.72
CA SER A 303 -11.60 1.78 12.07
C SER A 303 -11.27 1.73 13.57
N SER A 304 -11.81 0.72 14.25
CA SER A 304 -11.37 0.41 15.62
C SER A 304 -9.95 -0.14 15.66
N ALA A 305 -9.51 -0.81 14.59
CA ALA A 305 -8.16 -1.34 14.50
C ALA A 305 -7.11 -0.22 14.43
N VAL A 306 -7.35 0.82 13.62
CA VAL A 306 -6.49 2.01 13.53
C VAL A 306 -6.37 2.66 14.90
N ARG A 307 -7.50 2.99 15.54
CA ARG A 307 -7.52 3.61 16.87
C ARG A 307 -6.82 2.77 17.93
N MET A 308 -6.97 1.45 17.88
CA MET A 308 -6.31 0.54 18.83
C MET A 308 -4.80 0.47 18.59
N MET A 309 -4.35 0.44 17.34
CA MET A 309 -2.94 0.40 16.98
C MET A 309 -2.23 1.71 17.34
N ASP A 310 -2.87 2.86 17.10
CA ASP A 310 -2.37 4.18 17.53
C ASP A 310 -2.20 4.27 19.05
N ALA A 311 -3.17 3.73 19.82
CA ALA A 311 -3.10 3.75 21.27
C ALA A 311 -1.96 2.87 21.84
N LEU A 312 -1.56 1.83 21.09
CA LEU A 312 -0.47 0.92 21.47
C LEU A 312 0.90 1.42 20.99
N MET A 313 0.92 2.24 19.94
CA MET A 313 2.11 2.84 19.35
C MET A 313 1.95 4.36 19.23
N PRO A 314 1.88 5.08 20.37
CA PRO A 314 1.73 6.53 20.31
C PRO A 314 2.92 7.13 19.57
N ALA A 315 2.64 8.11 18.70
CA ALA A 315 3.68 8.87 18.00
C ALA A 315 4.71 9.38 19.02
N GLY A 316 5.99 9.08 18.75
CA GLY A 316 7.13 9.50 19.58
C GLY A 316 7.41 10.99 19.47
#